data_AF-A0A2G4SEN6-F1
#
_entry.id   AF-A0A2G4SEN6-F1
#
_cell.length_a   1.000
_cell.length_b   1.000
_cell.length_c   1.000
_cell.angle_alpha   90.00
_cell.angle_beta   90.00
_cell.angle_gamma   90.00
#
_symmetry.space_group_name_H-M   'P 1'
#
loop_
_entity.id
_entity.type
_entity.pdbx_description
1 polymer ?
#
loop_
_entity_poly.entity_id
_entity_poly.type
_entity_poly.pdbx_seq_one_letter_code
_entity_poly.pdbx_strand_id
1 'polypeptide(L)'
;MGFDLLRKTDPSIGLDEGTITFTKEEIKKNVFDPVIQRVIGLCRQLQKDTTNLKAIFMVGGFGSSAYLYQQMVKEFSPEGIKIIQPDRPEMAVARGAVIFGLNPTKIATRIPRLWYGIKSAYPFDYEMDPDEYKVIRPDGSVRCDNRFSTFVERGKPLDLDSCIVRHFTIYAPHKTACSIFASDSETEPRYVVPSPHNNVKKVFDCDIPMPHLPNIKHGDPIPLTIKMYFGENEHRVEAVINDVTYNVSCKFEVE
;
A
#
# COMPACT_ATOMS: atom_id res chain seq x y z
N MET A 1 18.09 -3.21 33.45
CA MET A 1 18.26 -4.19 34.53
C MET A 1 18.01 -5.56 33.92
N GLY A 2 19.06 -6.38 33.79
CA GLY A 2 18.92 -7.74 33.24
C GLY A 2 18.39 -8.68 34.30
N PHE A 3 17.51 -9.61 33.92
CA PHE A 3 17.09 -10.71 34.78
C PHE A 3 18.30 -11.63 35.01
N ASP A 4 18.72 -11.78 36.27
CA ASP A 4 19.70 -12.79 36.66
C ASP A 4 19.05 -14.17 36.55
N LEU A 5 19.42 -14.93 35.50
CA LEU A 5 18.87 -16.26 35.21
C LEU A 5 19.26 -17.32 36.26
N LEU A 6 20.13 -17.00 37.23
CA LEU A 6 20.47 -17.89 38.33
C LEU A 6 19.46 -17.81 39.48
N ARG A 7 18.74 -16.70 39.61
CA ARG A 7 17.77 -16.50 40.69
C ARG A 7 16.45 -17.14 40.33
N LYS A 8 16.18 -18.31 40.90
CA LYS A 8 14.95 -19.08 40.65
C LYS A 8 13.77 -18.67 41.53
N THR A 9 14.01 -17.94 42.61
CA THR A 9 12.95 -17.49 43.53
C THR A 9 13.19 -16.04 43.92
N ASP A 10 12.17 -15.21 43.73
CA ASP A 10 12.08 -13.83 44.18
C ASP A 10 10.62 -13.50 44.55
N PRO A 11 10.26 -13.58 45.85
CA PRO A 11 8.90 -13.32 46.29
C PRO A 11 8.41 -11.89 46.00
N SER A 12 9.32 -10.92 45.85
CA SER A 12 8.96 -9.52 45.61
C SER A 12 8.33 -9.27 44.24
N ILE A 13 8.57 -10.18 43.29
CA ILE A 13 8.04 -10.13 41.92
C ILE A 13 7.18 -11.35 41.58
N GLY A 14 6.81 -12.17 42.59
CA GLY A 14 6.02 -13.38 42.39
C GLY A 14 6.74 -14.50 41.62
N LEU A 15 8.08 -14.51 41.64
CA LEU A 15 8.91 -15.55 41.03
C LEU A 15 9.14 -16.68 42.03
N ASP A 16 8.73 -17.89 41.68
CA ASP A 16 8.93 -19.10 42.48
C ASP A 16 9.34 -20.28 41.58
N GLU A 17 10.47 -20.90 41.89
CA GLU A 17 11.08 -21.99 41.11
C GLU A 17 11.16 -21.75 39.58
N GLY A 18 11.43 -20.51 39.16
CA GLY A 18 11.49 -20.12 37.74
C GLY A 18 10.13 -19.80 37.12
N THR A 19 9.04 -19.86 37.89
CA THR A 19 7.68 -19.51 37.47
C THR A 19 7.30 -18.15 38.01
N ILE A 20 6.86 -17.23 37.14
CA ILE A 20 6.30 -15.95 37.58
C ILE A 20 4.78 -16.05 37.54
N THR A 21 4.14 -15.75 38.67
CA THR A 21 2.68 -15.67 38.77
C THR A 21 2.23 -14.22 38.70
N PHE A 22 1.29 -13.94 37.81
CA PHE A 22 0.65 -12.63 37.71
C PHE A 22 -0.82 -12.76 38.09
N THR A 23 -1.33 -11.78 38.83
CA THR A 23 -2.76 -11.67 39.09
C THR A 23 -3.50 -11.25 37.82
N LYS A 24 -4.80 -11.58 37.77
CA LYS A 24 -5.66 -11.15 36.65
C LYS A 24 -5.66 -9.63 36.53
N GLU A 25 -5.68 -8.92 37.64
CA GLU A 25 -5.69 -7.46 37.74
C GLU A 25 -4.40 -6.85 37.19
N GLU A 26 -3.24 -7.45 37.48
CA GLU A 26 -1.94 -7.01 36.95
C GLU A 26 -1.85 -7.23 35.44
N ILE A 27 -2.21 -8.42 34.94
CA ILE A 27 -2.19 -8.69 33.50
C ILE A 27 -3.19 -7.75 32.79
N LYS A 28 -4.40 -7.59 33.33
CA LYS A 28 -5.40 -6.67 32.78
C LYS A 28 -4.84 -5.25 32.69
N LYS A 29 -4.37 -4.69 33.79
CA LYS A 29 -3.93 -3.29 33.89
C LYS A 29 -2.67 -3.01 33.08
N ASN A 30 -1.68 -3.90 33.15
CA ASN A 30 -0.35 -3.62 32.62
C ASN A 30 -0.12 -4.18 31.21
N VAL A 31 -0.92 -5.17 30.77
CA VAL A 31 -0.76 -5.83 29.46
C VAL A 31 -1.95 -5.53 28.55
N PHE A 32 -3.17 -5.87 28.97
CA PHE A 32 -4.33 -5.78 28.07
C PHE A 32 -4.89 -4.38 27.92
N ASP A 33 -5.12 -3.65 29.02
CA ASP A 33 -5.74 -2.32 28.99
C ASP A 33 -4.97 -1.34 28.08
N PRO A 34 -3.61 -1.24 28.12
CA PRO A 34 -2.88 -0.36 27.23
C PRO A 34 -3.09 -0.72 25.74
N VAL A 35 -3.12 -2.01 25.41
CA VAL A 35 -3.35 -2.48 24.04
C VAL A 35 -4.78 -2.17 23.61
N ILE A 36 -5.77 -2.41 24.47
CA ILE A 36 -7.18 -2.15 24.16
C ILE A 36 -7.42 -0.65 23.95
N GLN A 37 -6.86 0.21 24.79
CA GLN A 37 -6.99 1.65 24.62
C GLN A 37 -6.39 2.12 23.29
N ARG A 38 -5.28 1.51 22.84
CA ARG A 38 -4.73 1.77 21.50
C ARG A 38 -5.66 1.30 20.39
N VAL A 39 -6.26 0.12 20.51
CA VAL A 39 -7.25 -0.39 19.53
C VAL A 39 -8.45 0.54 19.44
N ILE A 40 -9.02 0.95 20.58
CA ILE A 40 -10.12 1.90 20.65
C ILE A 40 -9.72 3.23 19.97
N GLY A 41 -8.54 3.77 20.30
CA GLY A 41 -8.04 5.00 19.71
C GLY A 41 -7.93 4.93 18.17
N LEU A 42 -7.42 3.81 17.64
CA LEU A 42 -7.36 3.57 16.20
C LEU A 42 -8.76 3.50 15.56
N CYS A 43 -9.69 2.78 16.18
CA CYS A 43 -11.06 2.71 15.70
C CYS A 43 -11.75 4.10 15.71
N ARG A 44 -11.48 4.93 16.73
CA ARG A 44 -11.98 6.31 16.81
C ARG A 44 -11.38 7.21 15.73
N GLN A 45 -10.10 7.03 15.38
CA GLN A 45 -9.49 7.74 14.26
C GLN A 45 -10.18 7.39 12.93
N LEU A 46 -10.35 6.09 12.66
CA LEU A 46 -11.02 5.61 11.45
C LEU A 46 -12.50 6.04 11.37
N GLN A 47 -13.18 6.14 12.52
CA GLN A 47 -14.56 6.62 12.58
C GLN A 47 -14.71 8.04 12.04
N LYS A 48 -13.69 8.91 12.20
CA LYS A 48 -13.73 10.30 11.67
C LYS A 48 -13.81 10.34 10.15
N ASP A 49 -13.19 9.37 9.49
CA ASP A 49 -13.13 9.28 8.03
C ASP A 49 -14.23 8.36 7.46
N THR A 50 -15.05 7.75 8.33
CA THR A 50 -16.09 6.80 7.93
C THR A 50 -17.46 7.42 8.04
N THR A 51 -18.09 7.69 6.90
CA THR A 51 -19.49 8.15 6.88
C THR A 51 -20.43 6.99 7.24
N ASN A 52 -21.31 7.21 8.23
CA ASN A 52 -22.37 6.26 8.62
C ASN A 52 -21.85 4.87 9.04
N LEU A 53 -20.90 4.82 9.98
CA LEU A 53 -20.39 3.58 10.55
C LEU A 53 -21.51 2.81 11.28
N LYS A 54 -21.88 1.63 10.77
CA LYS A 54 -22.96 0.80 11.34
C LYS A 54 -22.46 -0.36 12.20
N ALA A 55 -21.28 -0.89 11.89
CA ALA A 55 -20.75 -2.07 12.56
C ALA A 55 -19.23 -2.14 12.50
N ILE A 56 -18.64 -2.81 13.49
CA ILE A 56 -17.22 -3.18 13.57
C ILE A 56 -17.14 -4.69 13.68
N PHE A 57 -16.39 -5.33 12.77
CA PHE A 57 -16.16 -6.77 12.77
C PHE A 57 -14.83 -7.11 13.45
N MET A 58 -14.88 -7.93 14.50
CA MET A 58 -13.71 -8.38 15.25
C MET A 58 -13.18 -9.67 14.64
N VAL A 59 -12.03 -9.64 13.97
CA VAL A 59 -11.43 -10.80 13.27
C VAL A 59 -9.99 -11.05 13.73
N GLY A 60 -9.46 -12.24 13.42
CA GLY A 60 -8.12 -12.68 13.83
C GLY A 60 -8.07 -13.20 15.27
N GLY A 61 -6.91 -13.77 15.65
CA GLY A 61 -6.76 -14.43 16.96
C GLY A 61 -7.03 -13.52 18.16
N PHE A 62 -6.59 -12.25 18.11
CA PHE A 62 -6.91 -11.30 19.18
C PHE A 62 -8.37 -10.81 19.12
N GLY A 63 -8.97 -10.78 17.93
CA GLY A 63 -10.42 -10.56 17.76
C GLY A 63 -11.28 -11.65 18.40
N SER A 64 -10.71 -12.83 18.69
CA SER A 64 -11.36 -13.89 19.47
C SER A 64 -11.40 -13.62 20.99
N SER A 65 -10.74 -12.57 21.48
CA SER A 65 -10.70 -12.22 22.91
C SER A 65 -12.04 -11.70 23.43
N ALA A 66 -12.63 -12.41 24.39
CA ALA A 66 -13.84 -11.98 25.08
C ALA A 66 -13.65 -10.64 25.81
N TYR A 67 -12.45 -10.38 26.34
CA TYR A 67 -12.17 -9.14 27.04
C TYR A 67 -12.15 -7.95 26.07
N LEU A 68 -11.48 -8.09 24.92
CA LEU A 68 -11.48 -7.07 23.87
C LEU A 68 -12.91 -6.81 23.37
N TYR A 69 -13.68 -7.87 23.07
CA TYR A 69 -15.06 -7.74 22.62
C TYR A 69 -15.92 -6.93 23.60
N GLN A 70 -15.84 -7.23 24.90
CA GLN A 70 -16.57 -6.48 25.93
C GLN A 70 -16.19 -5.00 25.99
N GLN A 71 -14.89 -4.67 25.87
CA GLN A 71 -14.44 -3.27 25.86
C GLN A 71 -14.92 -2.54 24.61
N MET A 72 -14.86 -3.17 23.43
CA MET A 72 -15.39 -2.59 22.19
C MET A 72 -16.91 -2.39 22.24
N VAL A 73 -17.67 -3.34 22.78
CA VAL A 73 -19.12 -3.22 22.97
C VAL A 73 -19.44 -2.04 23.87
N LYS A 74 -18.74 -1.92 25.01
CA LYS A 74 -18.91 -0.82 25.96
C LYS A 74 -18.62 0.54 25.32
N GLU A 75 -17.60 0.62 24.49
CA GLU A 75 -17.14 1.86 23.87
C GLU A 75 -18.05 2.34 22.73
N PHE A 76 -18.45 1.46 21.82
CA PHE A 76 -19.08 1.87 20.56
C PHE A 76 -20.58 1.57 20.47
N SER A 77 -21.11 0.60 21.23
CA SER A 77 -22.55 0.29 21.19
C SER A 77 -23.47 1.43 21.66
N PRO A 78 -23.07 2.30 22.61
CA PRO A 78 -23.87 3.47 22.98
C PRO A 78 -24.16 4.43 21.81
N GLU A 79 -23.31 4.43 20.77
CA GLU A 79 -23.49 5.20 19.54
C GLU A 79 -24.29 4.45 18.46
N GLY A 80 -24.85 3.28 18.79
CA GLY A 80 -25.60 2.44 17.87
C GLY A 80 -24.73 1.61 16.91
N ILE A 81 -23.40 1.61 17.10
CA ILE A 81 -22.47 0.82 16.29
C ILE A 81 -22.48 -0.63 16.78
N LYS A 82 -22.77 -1.58 15.90
CA LYS A 82 -22.79 -3.01 16.24
C LYS A 82 -21.38 -3.59 16.28
N ILE A 83 -20.99 -4.20 17.40
CA ILE A 83 -19.77 -5.02 17.44
C ILE A 83 -20.13 -6.45 17.08
N ILE A 84 -19.49 -6.99 16.05
CA ILE A 84 -19.77 -8.33 15.52
C ILE A 84 -18.51 -9.17 15.61
N GLN A 85 -18.59 -10.27 16.35
CA GLN A 85 -17.55 -11.29 16.41
C GLN A 85 -18.07 -12.52 15.64
N PRO A 86 -17.53 -12.85 14.46
CA PRO A 86 -18.01 -13.95 13.65
C PRO A 86 -17.65 -15.31 14.27
N ASP A 87 -18.31 -16.37 13.82
CA ASP A 87 -17.93 -17.74 14.21
C ASP A 87 -16.51 -18.05 13.73
N ARG A 88 -15.64 -18.36 14.69
CA ARG A 88 -14.18 -18.56 14.51
C ARG A 88 -13.49 -17.33 13.91
N PRO A 89 -13.37 -16.22 14.66
CA PRO A 89 -12.73 -14.99 14.20
C PRO A 89 -11.30 -15.20 13.70
N GLU A 90 -10.57 -16.13 14.32
CA GLU A 90 -9.23 -16.53 13.93
C GLU A 90 -9.13 -17.09 12.51
N MET A 91 -10.22 -17.61 11.95
CA MET A 91 -10.28 -18.15 10.59
C MET A 91 -11.03 -17.27 9.59
N ALA A 92 -11.62 -16.15 10.03
CA ALA A 92 -12.49 -15.33 9.19
C ALA A 92 -11.79 -14.89 7.89
N VAL A 93 -10.52 -14.50 7.96
CA VAL A 93 -9.71 -14.07 6.80
C VAL A 93 -9.48 -15.23 5.84
N ALA A 94 -9.01 -16.38 6.33
CA ALA A 94 -8.74 -17.56 5.49
C ALA A 94 -10.01 -18.09 4.81
N ARG A 95 -11.14 -18.14 5.54
CA ARG A 95 -12.45 -18.50 4.98
C ARG A 95 -12.88 -17.52 3.90
N GLY A 96 -12.71 -16.23 4.14
CA GLY A 96 -12.97 -15.18 3.15
C GLY A 96 -12.15 -15.38 1.87
N ALA A 97 -10.86 -15.71 2.00
CA ALA A 97 -9.98 -15.98 0.87
C ALA A 97 -10.44 -17.21 0.04
N VAL A 98 -10.85 -18.31 0.69
CA VAL A 98 -11.39 -19.48 -0.01
C VAL A 98 -12.69 -19.12 -0.74
N ILE A 99 -13.60 -18.39 -0.09
CA ILE A 99 -14.85 -17.94 -0.72
C ILE A 99 -14.57 -17.05 -1.94
N PHE A 100 -13.58 -16.16 -1.82
CA PHE A 100 -13.14 -15.32 -2.93
C PHE A 100 -12.55 -16.16 -4.08
N GLY A 101 -11.67 -17.13 -3.79
CA GLY A 101 -11.11 -18.02 -4.82
C GLY A 101 -12.17 -18.85 -5.54
N LEU A 102 -13.24 -19.26 -4.85
CA LEU A 102 -14.38 -19.97 -5.45
C LEU A 102 -15.26 -19.07 -6.33
N ASN A 103 -15.36 -17.77 -6.01
CA ASN A 103 -16.12 -16.81 -6.78
C ASN A 103 -15.52 -15.39 -6.68
N PRO A 104 -14.55 -15.06 -7.56
CA PRO A 104 -13.86 -13.78 -7.51
C PRO A 104 -14.76 -12.56 -7.81
N THR A 105 -15.86 -12.77 -8.55
CA THR A 105 -16.78 -11.68 -8.96
C THR A 105 -17.62 -11.14 -7.81
N LYS A 106 -17.49 -11.69 -6.59
CA LYS A 106 -18.17 -11.17 -5.40
C LYS A 106 -17.58 -9.85 -4.90
N ILE A 107 -16.33 -9.54 -5.24
CA ILE A 107 -15.75 -8.23 -4.99
C ILE A 107 -16.03 -7.39 -6.23
N ALA A 108 -16.60 -6.19 -6.06
CA ALA A 108 -16.85 -5.30 -7.20
C ALA A 108 -15.70 -4.31 -7.41
N THR A 109 -15.17 -3.78 -6.31
CA THR A 109 -14.27 -2.63 -6.33
C THR A 109 -13.30 -2.72 -5.16
N ARG A 110 -12.07 -2.23 -5.35
CA ARG A 110 -11.04 -2.09 -4.32
C ARG A 110 -10.75 -0.61 -4.10
N ILE A 111 -10.41 -0.22 -2.87
CA ILE A 111 -9.97 1.14 -2.57
C ILE A 111 -8.46 1.10 -2.30
N PRO A 112 -7.61 1.62 -3.21
CA PRO A 112 -6.17 1.66 -3.05
C PRO A 112 -5.78 2.50 -1.84
N ARG A 113 -4.83 1.98 -1.05
CA ARG A 113 -4.31 2.68 0.13
C ARG A 113 -3.18 3.66 -0.19
N LEU A 114 -2.57 3.51 -1.37
CA LEU A 114 -1.42 4.26 -1.84
C LEU A 114 -1.73 4.85 -3.21
N TRP A 115 -1.05 5.94 -3.53
CA TRP A 115 -0.90 6.39 -4.92
C TRP A 115 -0.01 5.40 -5.65
N TYR A 116 -0.32 5.05 -6.89
CA TYR A 116 0.61 4.30 -7.76
C TYR A 116 0.83 5.06 -9.06
N GLY A 117 2.07 5.13 -9.48
CA GLY A 117 2.45 5.85 -10.69
C GLY A 117 3.84 5.46 -11.17
N ILE A 118 4.30 6.13 -12.22
CA ILE A 118 5.63 5.92 -12.78
C ILE A 118 6.42 7.21 -12.82
N LYS A 119 7.75 7.10 -12.90
CA LYS A 119 8.60 8.23 -13.24
C LYS A 119 8.33 8.66 -14.68
N SER A 120 8.16 9.95 -14.90
CA SER A 120 7.91 10.49 -16.24
C SER A 120 8.59 11.84 -16.45
N ALA A 121 8.93 12.13 -17.70
CA ALA A 121 9.46 13.42 -18.10
C ALA A 121 8.33 14.32 -18.61
N TYR A 122 8.09 15.46 -17.96
CA TYR A 122 7.15 16.49 -18.42
C TYR A 122 7.89 17.79 -18.75
N PRO A 123 7.27 18.72 -19.50
CA PRO A 123 7.78 20.09 -19.60
C PRO A 123 8.07 20.67 -18.21
N PHE A 124 9.18 21.38 -18.08
CA PHE A 124 9.57 22.01 -16.82
C PHE A 124 8.59 23.12 -16.46
N ASP A 125 8.06 23.07 -15.24
CA ASP A 125 7.15 24.08 -14.72
C ASP A 125 7.97 25.11 -13.92
N TYR A 126 8.18 26.28 -14.50
CA TYR A 126 9.04 27.33 -13.93
C TYR A 126 8.51 27.93 -12.62
N GLU A 127 7.24 27.72 -12.27
CA GLU A 127 6.65 28.24 -11.04
C GLU A 127 6.80 27.24 -9.88
N MET A 128 6.87 25.95 -10.17
CA MET A 128 6.68 24.88 -9.19
C MET A 128 7.84 23.87 -9.14
N ASP A 129 8.63 23.77 -10.20
CA ASP A 129 9.73 22.81 -10.29
C ASP A 129 11.02 23.42 -9.75
N PRO A 130 11.72 22.70 -8.85
CA PRO A 130 13.05 23.10 -8.43
C PRO A 130 14.02 23.10 -9.62
N ASP A 131 14.90 24.10 -9.67
CA ASP A 131 15.94 24.20 -10.71
C ASP A 131 16.86 22.97 -10.74
N GLU A 132 17.04 22.28 -9.62
CA GLU A 132 17.79 21.01 -9.52
C GLU A 132 17.18 19.86 -10.35
N TYR A 133 15.89 19.92 -10.70
CA TYR A 133 15.23 18.93 -11.55
C TYR A 133 15.15 19.36 -13.01
N LYS A 134 15.70 20.52 -13.36
CA LYS A 134 15.70 21.06 -14.71
C LYS A 134 16.65 20.28 -15.61
N VAL A 135 16.11 19.74 -16.68
CA VAL A 135 16.87 19.03 -17.72
C VAL A 135 16.67 19.76 -19.04
N ILE A 136 17.75 20.27 -19.61
CA ILE A 136 17.74 20.84 -20.96
C ILE A 136 18.14 19.73 -21.94
N ARG A 137 17.24 19.38 -22.85
CA ARG A 137 17.46 18.36 -23.88
C ARG A 137 18.24 18.95 -25.07
N PRO A 138 18.87 18.12 -25.92
CA PRO A 138 19.62 18.60 -27.09
C PRO A 138 18.78 19.39 -28.11
N ASP A 139 17.46 19.16 -28.13
CA ASP A 139 16.51 19.91 -28.95
C ASP A 139 16.14 21.29 -28.37
N GLY A 140 16.73 21.66 -27.24
CA GLY A 140 16.46 22.91 -26.52
C GLY A 140 15.25 22.85 -25.59
N SER A 141 14.51 21.73 -25.55
CA SER A 141 13.36 21.59 -24.65
C SER A 141 13.81 21.49 -23.19
N VAL A 142 13.09 22.17 -22.31
CA VAL A 142 13.35 22.16 -20.85
C VAL A 142 12.30 21.26 -20.18
N ARG A 143 12.77 20.23 -19.48
CA ARG A 143 11.94 19.17 -18.89
C ARG A 143 12.28 18.94 -17.42
N CYS A 144 11.35 18.31 -16.71
CA CYS A 144 11.56 17.70 -15.39
C CYS A 144 11.37 16.19 -15.53
N ASP A 145 12.45 15.43 -15.32
CA ASP A 145 12.46 13.97 -15.48
C ASP A 145 11.96 13.21 -14.25
N ASN A 146 11.74 13.91 -13.13
CA ASN A 146 11.41 13.31 -11.84
C ASN A 146 9.91 13.38 -11.51
N ARG A 147 9.02 13.60 -12.47
CA ARG A 147 7.57 13.65 -12.20
C ARG A 147 7.01 12.31 -11.81
N PHE A 148 6.06 12.34 -10.88
CA PHE A 148 5.18 11.23 -10.60
C PHE A 148 3.98 11.30 -11.55
N SER A 149 3.85 10.34 -12.45
CA SER A 149 2.69 10.22 -13.34
C SER A 149 1.71 9.21 -12.76
N THR A 150 0.60 9.70 -12.20
CA THR A 150 -0.39 8.88 -11.49
C THR A 150 -1.15 7.95 -12.44
N PHE A 151 -1.17 6.67 -12.08
CA PHE A 151 -2.05 5.65 -12.63
C PHE A 151 -3.19 5.36 -11.66
N VAL A 152 -2.90 5.16 -10.38
CA VAL A 152 -3.90 4.85 -9.35
C VAL A 152 -3.94 5.94 -8.30
N GLU A 153 -5.13 6.47 -8.07
CA GLU A 153 -5.39 7.47 -7.03
C GLU A 153 -5.65 6.81 -5.68
N ARG A 154 -5.00 7.33 -4.63
CA ARG A 154 -5.24 6.89 -3.25
C ARG A 154 -6.69 7.17 -2.85
N GLY A 155 -7.34 6.20 -2.21
CA GLY A 155 -8.68 6.37 -1.65
C GLY A 155 -9.82 6.40 -2.69
N LYS A 156 -9.50 6.31 -3.99
CA LYS A 156 -10.52 6.26 -5.05
C LYS A 156 -10.90 4.82 -5.37
N PRO A 157 -12.19 4.50 -5.57
CA PRO A 157 -12.60 3.16 -5.96
C PRO A 157 -11.97 2.75 -7.30
N LEU A 158 -11.50 1.51 -7.37
CA LEU A 158 -10.82 0.91 -8.52
C LEU A 158 -11.47 -0.45 -8.83
N ASP A 159 -12.01 -0.60 -10.04
CA ASP A 159 -12.72 -1.80 -10.46
C ASP A 159 -11.77 -2.97 -10.72
N LEU A 160 -12.28 -4.21 -10.57
CA LEU A 160 -11.47 -5.44 -10.61
C LEU A 160 -10.72 -5.70 -11.93
N ASP A 161 -11.17 -5.09 -13.03
CA ASP A 161 -10.60 -5.24 -14.38
C ASP A 161 -10.13 -3.89 -14.95
N SER A 162 -9.86 -2.93 -14.07
CA SER A 162 -9.47 -1.59 -14.49
C SER A 162 -8.13 -1.62 -15.23
N CYS A 163 -8.17 -1.25 -16.50
CA CYS A 163 -7.00 -1.05 -17.33
C CYS A 163 -6.76 0.45 -17.46
N ILE A 164 -5.68 0.93 -16.84
CA ILE A 164 -5.31 2.34 -16.91
C ILE A 164 -4.24 2.48 -17.98
N VAL A 165 -4.57 3.24 -19.01
CA VAL A 165 -3.73 3.46 -20.19
C VAL A 165 -3.12 4.85 -20.12
N ARG A 166 -1.81 4.94 -20.38
CA ARG A 166 -1.08 6.19 -20.54
C ARG A 166 -0.17 6.11 -21.75
N HIS A 167 -0.01 7.25 -22.41
CA HIS A 167 0.82 7.38 -23.61
C HIS A 167 2.05 8.23 -23.28
N PHE A 168 3.20 7.74 -23.72
CA PHE A 168 4.51 8.34 -23.52
C PHE A 168 5.26 8.38 -24.84
N THR A 169 6.33 9.16 -24.86
CA THR A 169 7.29 9.19 -25.96
C THR A 169 8.65 8.81 -25.41
N ILE A 170 9.25 7.76 -25.97
CA ILE A 170 10.63 7.37 -25.70
C ILE A 170 11.48 7.69 -26.93
N TYR A 171 12.80 7.69 -26.78
CA TYR A 171 13.72 8.02 -27.87
C TYR A 171 14.67 6.86 -28.15
N ALA A 172 14.79 6.48 -29.42
CA ALA A 172 15.62 5.37 -29.84
C ALA A 172 17.12 5.68 -29.67
N PRO A 173 17.98 4.66 -29.48
CA PRO A 173 17.71 3.25 -29.23
C PRO A 173 17.85 2.89 -27.74
N HIS A 174 17.39 3.75 -26.83
CA HIS A 174 17.61 3.54 -25.41
C HIS A 174 16.67 2.47 -24.84
N LYS A 175 17.24 1.52 -24.09
CA LYS A 175 16.45 0.60 -23.25
C LYS A 175 15.60 1.44 -22.30
N THR A 176 14.30 1.13 -22.24
CA THR A 176 13.38 1.82 -21.34
C THR A 176 13.05 0.90 -20.17
N ALA A 177 13.35 1.35 -18.96
CA ALA A 177 12.81 0.76 -17.75
C ALA A 177 11.60 1.58 -17.31
N CYS A 178 10.51 0.91 -16.96
CA CYS A 178 9.34 1.52 -16.37
C CYS A 178 9.30 1.15 -14.88
N SER A 179 9.82 2.03 -14.03
CA SER A 179 9.78 1.83 -12.58
C SER A 179 8.43 2.29 -12.05
N ILE A 180 7.76 1.42 -11.29
CA ILE A 180 6.52 1.75 -10.59
C ILE A 180 6.87 2.25 -9.19
N PHE A 181 6.23 3.35 -8.80
CA PHE A 181 6.37 4.00 -7.51
C PHE A 181 5.04 4.01 -6.78
N ALA A 182 5.10 3.94 -5.45
CA ALA A 182 3.96 4.12 -4.58
C ALA A 182 4.23 5.20 -3.52
N SER A 183 3.17 5.89 -3.09
CA SER A 183 3.25 6.88 -2.00
C SER A 183 2.05 6.78 -1.08
N ASP A 184 2.29 6.97 0.22
CA ASP A 184 1.27 7.13 1.26
C ASP A 184 0.98 8.60 1.59
N SER A 185 1.42 9.56 0.77
CA SER A 185 1.10 10.98 0.96
C SER A 185 -0.41 11.25 0.93
N GLU A 186 -0.87 12.23 1.71
CA GLU A 186 -2.29 12.64 1.74
C GLU A 186 -2.72 13.30 0.43
N THR A 187 -1.83 14.06 -0.21
CA THR A 187 -2.05 14.66 -1.52
C THR A 187 -1.30 13.90 -2.62
N GLU A 188 -1.70 14.11 -3.87
CA GLU A 188 -1.02 13.52 -5.02
C GLU A 188 0.49 13.89 -5.02
N PRO A 189 1.39 12.89 -5.12
CA PRO A 189 2.81 13.13 -5.29
C PRO A 189 3.08 13.90 -6.57
N ARG A 190 3.87 14.97 -6.51
CA ARG A 190 4.34 15.68 -7.72
C ARG A 190 5.61 15.06 -8.31
N TYR A 191 6.44 14.44 -7.47
CA TYR A 191 7.74 13.90 -7.84
C TYR A 191 7.92 12.47 -7.34
N VAL A 192 8.77 11.69 -8.01
CA VAL A 192 9.20 10.35 -7.57
C VAL A 192 10.35 10.38 -6.56
N VAL A 193 10.73 11.56 -6.09
CA VAL A 193 11.83 11.76 -5.13
C VAL A 193 11.25 11.79 -3.71
N PRO A 194 11.76 10.96 -2.78
CA PRO A 194 11.33 11.01 -1.39
C PRO A 194 11.59 12.39 -0.77
N SER A 195 10.66 12.86 0.05
CA SER A 195 10.82 14.07 0.85
C SER A 195 10.21 13.88 2.25
N PRO A 196 10.49 14.78 3.22
CA PRO A 196 9.89 14.70 4.56
C PRO A 196 8.35 14.68 4.56
N HIS A 197 7.71 15.15 3.50
CA HIS A 197 6.25 15.23 3.36
C HIS A 197 5.68 14.24 2.34
N ASN A 198 6.52 13.52 1.61
CA ASN A 198 6.11 12.60 0.56
C ASN A 198 7.04 11.39 0.52
N ASN A 199 6.58 10.30 1.12
CA ASN A 199 7.32 9.04 1.19
C ASN A 199 7.03 8.20 -0.07
N VAL A 200 7.60 8.63 -1.19
CA VAL A 200 7.55 7.86 -2.43
C VAL A 200 8.58 6.75 -2.39
N LYS A 201 8.17 5.53 -2.72
CA LYS A 201 9.05 4.37 -2.80
C LYS A 201 8.89 3.69 -4.15
N LYS A 202 10.01 3.24 -4.72
CA LYS A 202 9.98 2.33 -5.86
C LYS A 202 9.44 0.98 -5.38
N VAL A 203 8.50 0.40 -6.13
CA VAL A 203 7.85 -0.87 -5.79
C VAL A 203 8.45 -2.01 -6.61
N PHE A 204 8.60 -1.80 -7.92
CA PHE A 204 9.25 -2.75 -8.83
C PHE A 204 9.68 -2.08 -10.13
N ASP A 205 10.64 -2.70 -10.80
CA ASP A 205 11.08 -2.34 -12.14
C ASP A 205 10.42 -3.23 -13.20
N CYS A 206 9.97 -2.58 -14.27
CA CYS A 206 9.43 -3.22 -15.46
C CYS A 206 10.43 -3.03 -16.61
N ASP A 207 11.16 -4.10 -16.97
CA ASP A 207 12.10 -4.11 -18.09
C ASP A 207 11.34 -4.17 -19.41
N ILE A 208 11.29 -3.07 -20.19
CA ILE A 208 10.62 -3.06 -21.49
C ILE A 208 11.66 -3.36 -22.58
N PRO A 209 11.61 -4.53 -23.24
CA PRO A 209 12.53 -4.84 -24.33
C PRO A 209 12.25 -3.92 -25.52
N MET A 210 13.31 -3.37 -26.11
CA MET A 210 13.20 -2.52 -27.28
C MET A 210 13.08 -3.39 -28.55
N PRO A 211 11.99 -3.30 -29.34
CA PRO A 211 11.91 -3.98 -30.62
C PRO A 211 13.03 -3.57 -31.59
N HIS A 212 13.36 -4.47 -32.52
CA HIS A 212 14.10 -4.06 -33.71
C HIS A 212 13.18 -3.21 -34.61
N LEU A 213 13.46 -1.92 -34.72
CA LEU A 213 12.72 -0.97 -35.54
C LEU A 213 13.59 -0.52 -36.74
N PRO A 214 13.46 -1.15 -37.92
CA PRO A 214 14.41 -0.97 -39.03
C PRO A 214 14.45 0.45 -39.62
N ASN A 215 13.37 1.23 -39.44
CA ASN A 215 13.21 2.56 -40.02
C ASN A 215 13.42 3.70 -39.00
N ILE A 216 13.85 3.36 -37.77
CA ILE A 216 14.01 4.32 -36.67
C ILE A 216 15.48 4.60 -36.45
N LYS A 217 15.86 5.88 -36.52
CA LYS A 217 17.22 6.37 -36.29
C LYS A 217 17.41 6.75 -34.83
N HIS A 218 18.68 6.89 -34.44
CA HIS A 218 19.03 7.37 -33.10
C HIS A 218 18.42 8.76 -32.84
N GLY A 219 17.68 8.90 -31.74
CA GLY A 219 16.99 10.13 -31.37
C GLY A 219 15.59 10.28 -31.96
N ASP A 220 15.13 9.35 -32.80
CA ASP A 220 13.75 9.39 -33.29
C ASP A 220 12.76 9.11 -32.16
N PRO A 221 11.63 9.86 -32.09
CA PRO A 221 10.60 9.63 -31.11
C PRO A 221 9.82 8.35 -31.43
N ILE A 222 9.60 7.53 -30.41
CA ILE A 222 8.83 6.30 -30.49
C ILE A 222 7.65 6.42 -29.51
N PRO A 223 6.40 6.27 -30.00
CA PRO A 223 5.23 6.17 -29.14
C PRO A 223 5.31 4.90 -28.27
N LEU A 224 5.16 5.09 -26.96
CA LEU A 224 5.07 4.01 -25.98
C LEU A 224 3.73 4.13 -25.27
N THR A 225 2.92 3.08 -25.29
CA THR A 225 1.71 3.00 -24.47
C THR A 225 1.96 2.04 -23.31
N ILE A 226 1.74 2.50 -22.08
CA ILE A 226 1.78 1.67 -20.89
C ILE A 226 0.35 1.40 -20.46
N LYS A 227 0.01 0.12 -20.30
CA LYS A 227 -1.24 -0.34 -19.73
C LYS A 227 -0.94 -1.02 -18.41
N MET A 228 -1.60 -0.56 -17.35
CA MET A 228 -1.53 -1.21 -16.04
C MET A 228 -2.91 -1.74 -15.69
N TYR A 229 -2.95 -3.02 -15.37
CA TYR A 229 -4.17 -3.70 -14.98
C TYR A 229 -4.18 -3.84 -13.46
N PHE A 230 -5.27 -3.41 -12.85
CA PHE A 230 -5.47 -3.43 -11.42
C PHE A 230 -6.73 -4.18 -11.07
N GLY A 231 -6.73 -4.79 -9.88
CA GLY A 231 -7.87 -5.56 -9.35
C GLY A 231 -7.67 -7.07 -9.40
N GLU A 232 -6.79 -7.55 -10.27
CA GLU A 232 -6.26 -8.92 -10.24
C GLU A 232 -5.35 -9.14 -8.99
N ASN A 233 -5.00 -10.40 -8.71
CA ASN A 233 -4.08 -10.74 -7.62
C ASN A 233 -2.61 -10.40 -7.95
N GLU A 234 -2.30 -10.23 -9.24
CA GLU A 234 -0.97 -9.90 -9.74
C GLU A 234 -1.01 -8.55 -10.45
N HIS A 235 0.07 -7.78 -10.33
CA HIS A 235 0.23 -6.53 -11.07
C HIS A 235 0.65 -6.86 -12.51
N ARG A 236 -0.30 -6.78 -13.45
CA ARG A 236 -0.01 -6.92 -14.88
C ARG A 236 0.27 -5.56 -15.51
N VAL A 237 1.41 -5.47 -16.20
CA VAL A 237 1.83 -4.29 -16.96
C VAL A 237 2.13 -4.72 -18.39
N GLU A 238 1.57 -4.00 -19.35
CA GLU A 238 1.87 -4.17 -20.78
C GLU A 238 2.47 -2.89 -21.33
N ALA A 239 3.49 -3.04 -22.16
CA ALA A 239 4.05 -1.97 -22.97
C ALA A 239 3.72 -2.23 -24.44
N VAL A 240 3.17 -1.24 -25.14
CA VAL A 240 2.90 -1.32 -26.58
C VAL A 240 3.81 -0.34 -27.29
N ILE A 241 4.65 -0.84 -28.19
CA ILE A 241 5.56 -0.08 -29.04
C ILE A 241 5.32 -0.52 -30.48
N ASN A 242 4.93 0.42 -31.35
CA ASN A 242 4.69 0.16 -32.78
C ASN A 242 3.78 -1.07 -33.02
N ASP A 243 2.63 -1.10 -32.34
CA ASP A 243 1.62 -2.17 -32.34
C ASP A 243 2.09 -3.55 -31.83
N VAL A 244 3.31 -3.66 -31.32
CA VAL A 244 3.80 -4.86 -30.64
C VAL A 244 3.59 -4.72 -29.14
N THR A 245 2.86 -5.66 -28.56
CA THR A 245 2.62 -5.74 -27.11
C THR A 245 3.67 -6.59 -26.42
N TYR A 246 4.26 -6.04 -25.37
CA TYR A 246 5.22 -6.70 -24.49
C TYR A 246 4.58 -6.86 -23.11
N ASN A 247 4.45 -8.11 -22.67
CA ASN A 247 4.15 -8.41 -21.27
C ASN A 247 5.39 -8.11 -20.46
N VAL A 248 5.28 -7.21 -19.49
CA VAL A 248 6.44 -6.81 -18.69
C VAL A 248 6.47 -7.62 -17.40
N SER A 249 7.59 -8.28 -17.13
CA SER A 249 7.80 -9.00 -15.89
C SER A 249 8.16 -8.02 -14.77
N CYS A 250 7.33 -7.94 -13.75
CA CYS A 250 7.61 -7.14 -12.55
C CYS A 250 8.57 -7.93 -11.64
N LYS A 251 9.74 -7.35 -11.33
CA LYS A 251 10.64 -7.89 -10.30
C LYS A 251 10.45 -7.09 -9.02
N PHE A 252 9.91 -7.72 -7.98
CA PHE A 252 9.85 -7.11 -6.65
C PHE A 252 11.26 -6.98 -6.10
N GLU A 253 11.66 -5.76 -5.71
CA GLU A 253 12.82 -5.58 -4.85
C GLU A 253 12.40 -6.00 -3.44
N VAL A 254 12.87 -7.17 -3.00
CA VAL A 254 12.72 -7.60 -1.61
C VAL A 254 13.80 -6.89 -0.82
N GLU A 255 13.45 -5.75 -0.20
CA GLU A 255 14.25 -5.14 0.87
C GLU A 255 13.95 -5.78 2.23
#